data_AF-A0A1F8PSR4-F1
#
_entry.id   AF-A0A1F8PSR4-F1
#
_cell.length_a   1.000
_cell.length_b   1.000
_cell.length_c   1.000
_cell.angle_alpha   90.00
_cell.angle_beta   90.00
_cell.angle_gamma   90.00
#
_symmetry.space_group_name_H-M   'P 1'
#
loop_
_entity.id
_entity.type
_entity.pdbx_description
1 polymer ?
#
loop_
_entity_poly.entity_id
_entity_poly.type
_entity_poly.pdbx_seq_one_letter_code
_entity_poly.pdbx_strand_id
1 'polypeptide(L)'
;MTTANYDFGYFQTALALLDEYLLSQQIYWTLGARPPAGEPIYPQLTLGGLLLTRAKLRARPLSLDISTAFSQLDAKLETLLHTKRVAWEQKGSKEFRSRLKLWGDYLGEYRKDPTNQGDRYSYEVGRRVMLQLLEPYAVDLHPAEAEMYHGLDGILNAVLLPGSYIWELDTADGFPRETFWYLYGTLRS
;
A
#
# COMPACT_ATOMS: atom_id res chain seq x y z
N MET A 1 -4.84 -7.54 10.46
CA MET A 1 -5.73 -6.36 10.50
C MET A 1 -5.17 -5.36 11.48
N THR A 2 -5.29 -4.06 11.21
CA THR A 2 -4.63 -2.98 12.00
C THR A 2 -5.63 -1.92 12.49
N THR A 3 -5.43 -1.49 13.74
CA THR A 3 -6.29 -0.46 14.38
C THR A 3 -5.93 0.95 13.90
N ALA A 4 -6.82 1.92 14.14
CA ALA A 4 -6.55 3.33 13.86
C ALA A 4 -5.33 3.85 14.63
N ASN A 5 -5.15 3.44 15.90
CA ASN A 5 -3.98 3.79 16.71
C ASN A 5 -2.68 3.25 16.13
N TYR A 6 -2.72 1.99 15.67
CA TYR A 6 -1.58 1.37 15.00
C TYR A 6 -1.20 2.12 13.71
N ASP A 7 -2.17 2.34 12.83
CA ASP A 7 -1.94 3.01 11.55
C ASP A 7 -1.45 4.45 11.78
N PHE A 8 -2.03 5.18 12.74
CA PHE A 8 -1.60 6.53 13.08
C PHE A 8 -0.16 6.56 13.64
N GLY A 9 0.18 5.63 14.54
CA GLY A 9 1.52 5.54 15.11
C GLY A 9 2.59 5.18 14.07
N TYR A 10 2.28 4.29 13.13
CA TYR A 10 3.12 4.02 11.97
C TYR A 10 3.29 5.28 11.12
N PHE A 11 2.19 5.95 10.76
CA PHE A 11 2.20 7.15 9.90
C PHE A 11 3.02 8.29 10.51
N GLN A 12 2.84 8.55 11.81
CA GLN A 12 3.60 9.56 12.55
C GLN A 12 5.10 9.25 12.56
N THR A 13 5.48 8.00 12.85
CA THR A 13 6.89 7.58 12.89
C THR A 13 7.53 7.65 11.51
N ALA A 14 6.82 7.15 10.49
CA ALA A 14 7.26 7.18 9.10
C ALA A 14 7.52 8.62 8.62
N LEU A 15 6.61 9.54 8.95
CA LEU A 15 6.74 10.94 8.54
C LEU A 15 7.94 11.63 9.20
N ALA A 16 8.27 11.28 10.44
CA ALA A 16 9.44 11.82 11.14
C ALA A 16 10.78 11.40 10.49
N LEU A 17 10.81 10.25 9.82
CA LEU A 17 12.01 9.73 9.13
C LEU A 17 12.01 10.02 7.62
N LEU A 18 10.95 10.65 7.10
CA LEU A 18 10.71 10.71 5.67
C LEU A 18 11.81 11.45 4.91
N ASP A 19 12.35 12.55 5.44
CA ASP A 19 13.41 13.31 4.76
C ASP A 19 14.69 12.47 4.59
N GLU A 20 15.17 11.82 5.66
CA GLU A 20 16.35 10.94 5.59
C GLU A 20 16.07 9.72 4.70
N TYR A 21 14.87 9.14 4.83
CA TYR A 21 14.45 8.03 4.00
C TYR A 21 14.45 8.40 2.51
N LEU A 22 13.91 9.57 2.13
CA LEU A 22 13.86 10.02 0.72
C LEU A 22 15.25 10.20 0.11
N LEU A 23 16.23 10.66 0.90
CA LEU A 23 17.62 10.83 0.46
C LEU A 23 18.39 9.51 0.34
N SER A 24 17.90 8.45 0.99
CA SER A 24 18.56 7.15 0.96
C SER A 24 18.31 6.38 -0.34
N GLN A 25 19.19 5.43 -0.65
CA GLN A 25 19.00 4.50 -1.77
C GLN A 25 18.14 3.27 -1.42
N GLN A 26 17.71 3.12 -0.16
CA GLN A 26 16.98 1.94 0.30
C GLN A 26 15.48 2.08 0.01
N ILE A 27 14.84 0.99 -0.42
CA ILE A 27 13.38 0.91 -0.55
C ILE A 27 12.75 0.65 0.82
N TYR A 28 13.34 -0.27 1.59
CA TYR A 28 12.86 -0.70 2.89
C TYR A 28 13.73 -0.07 3.98
N TRP A 29 13.11 0.72 4.85
CA TRP A 29 13.80 1.49 5.88
C TRP A 29 13.30 1.14 7.28
N THR A 30 14.21 1.01 8.24
CA THR A 30 13.85 0.63 9.62
C THR A 30 13.26 1.84 10.36
N LEU A 31 12.07 1.68 10.95
CA LEU A 31 11.39 2.73 11.70
C LEU A 31 11.97 2.98 13.10
N GLY A 32 12.57 1.96 13.73
CA GLY A 32 13.12 2.07 15.09
C GLY A 32 12.10 2.31 16.22
N ALA A 33 10.79 2.36 15.92
CA ALA A 33 9.73 2.55 16.90
C ALA A 33 9.00 1.24 17.22
N ARG A 34 8.38 1.20 18.41
CA ARG A 34 7.52 0.08 18.84
C ARG A 34 6.04 0.44 18.68
N PRO A 35 5.21 -0.52 18.24
CA PRO A 35 3.76 -0.34 18.18
C PRO A 35 3.13 -0.34 19.58
N PRO A 36 1.84 0.02 19.71
CA PRO A 36 1.08 -0.17 20.95
C PRO A 36 1.13 -1.63 21.46
N ALA A 37 0.90 -1.83 22.76
CA ALA A 37 0.91 -3.15 23.35
C ALA A 37 -0.16 -4.07 22.72
N GLY A 38 0.22 -5.28 22.34
CA GLY A 38 -0.67 -6.26 21.70
C GLY A 38 -0.74 -6.17 20.18
N GLU A 39 -0.13 -5.17 19.56
CA GLU A 39 -0.07 -5.01 18.10
C GLU A 39 1.20 -5.66 17.52
N PRO A 40 1.19 -6.10 16.24
CA PRO A 40 2.37 -6.64 15.57
C PRO A 40 3.45 -5.56 15.39
N ILE A 41 4.71 -5.95 15.20
CA ILE A 41 5.78 -4.98 14.90
C ILE A 41 5.44 -4.14 13.67
N TYR A 42 5.81 -2.85 13.70
CA TYR A 42 5.65 -2.01 12.52
C TYR A 42 6.43 -2.61 11.34
N PRO A 43 5.83 -2.63 10.13
CA PRO A 43 6.58 -3.00 8.94
C PRO A 43 7.66 -1.95 8.66
N GLN A 44 8.62 -2.29 7.82
CA GLN A 44 9.61 -1.31 7.36
C GLN A 44 8.91 -0.16 6.61
N LEU A 45 9.45 1.05 6.76
CA LEU A 45 9.03 2.21 6.00
C LEU A 45 9.31 1.98 4.51
N THR A 46 8.24 2.07 3.72
CA THR A 46 8.28 2.26 2.28
C THR A 46 7.29 3.36 1.87
N LEU A 47 7.45 3.99 0.70
CA LEU A 47 6.47 4.97 0.21
C LEU A 47 5.09 4.33 -0.01
N GLY A 48 5.04 3.13 -0.58
CA GLY A 48 3.79 2.38 -0.74
C GLY A 48 3.12 2.08 0.61
N GLY A 49 3.89 1.68 1.62
CA GLY A 49 3.39 1.46 2.98
C GLY A 49 2.87 2.74 3.64
N LEU A 50 3.58 3.86 3.48
CA LEU A 50 3.17 5.18 3.94
C LEU A 50 1.85 5.63 3.28
N LEU A 51 1.77 5.53 1.95
CA LEU A 51 0.58 5.91 1.18
C LEU A 51 -0.62 5.00 1.48
N LEU A 52 -0.42 3.68 1.64
CA LEU A 52 -1.49 2.78 2.02
C LEU A 52 -2.03 3.13 3.41
N THR A 53 -1.13 3.34 4.39
CA THR A 53 -1.55 3.69 5.76
C THR A 53 -2.31 5.00 5.78
N ARG A 54 -1.83 6.01 5.01
CA ARG A 54 -2.53 7.27 4.81
C ARG A 54 -3.94 7.08 4.25
N ALA A 55 -4.09 6.24 3.22
CA ALA A 55 -5.39 5.94 2.62
C ALA A 55 -6.33 5.27 3.63
N LYS A 56 -5.85 4.28 4.40
CA LYS A 56 -6.62 3.63 5.48
C LYS A 56 -7.05 4.62 6.57
N LEU A 57 -6.19 5.56 6.95
CA LEU A 57 -6.53 6.60 7.95
C LEU A 57 -7.58 7.59 7.44
N ARG A 58 -7.50 7.99 6.16
CA ARG A 58 -8.53 8.85 5.53
C ARG A 58 -9.87 8.16 5.38
N ALA A 59 -9.86 6.83 5.19
CA ALA A 59 -11.05 6.04 4.93
C ALA A 59 -11.89 5.75 6.18
N ARG A 60 -11.27 5.78 7.36
CA ARG A 60 -11.89 5.28 8.59
C ARG A 60 -12.40 6.39 9.52
N PRO A 61 -13.41 6.11 10.34
CA PRO A 61 -13.77 6.99 11.44
C PRO A 61 -12.62 7.05 12.46
N LEU A 62 -12.18 8.27 12.77
CA LEU A 62 -11.14 8.53 13.76
C LEU A 62 -11.74 9.24 14.98
N SER A 63 -11.19 8.99 16.16
CA SER A 63 -11.47 9.81 17.34
C SER A 63 -10.98 11.24 17.11
N LEU A 64 -11.56 12.21 17.82
CA LEU A 64 -11.30 13.64 17.58
C LEU A 64 -9.82 14.01 17.75
N ASP A 65 -9.15 13.40 18.73
CA ASP A 65 -7.72 13.56 19.00
C ASP A 65 -6.85 13.03 17.85
N ILE A 66 -7.10 11.80 17.39
CA ILE A 66 -6.36 11.21 16.26
C ILE A 66 -6.67 11.98 14.97
N SER A 67 -7.93 12.34 14.72
CA SER A 67 -8.36 13.07 13.53
C SER A 67 -7.64 14.41 13.40
N THR A 68 -7.55 15.17 14.50
CA THR A 68 -6.86 16.47 14.53
C THR A 68 -5.36 16.30 14.27
N ALA A 69 -4.71 15.36 14.97
CA ALA A 69 -3.28 15.12 14.81
C ALA A 69 -2.94 14.57 13.42
N PHE A 70 -3.74 13.65 12.90
CA PHE A 70 -3.62 13.11 11.55
C PHE A 70 -3.73 14.22 10.51
N SER A 71 -4.73 15.10 10.61
CA SER A 71 -4.92 16.20 9.65
C SER A 71 -3.69 17.11 9.56
N GLN A 72 -3.01 17.37 10.68
CA GLN A 72 -1.78 18.17 10.69
C GLN A 72 -0.61 17.44 10.02
N LEU A 73 -0.43 16.15 10.31
CA LEU A 73 0.62 15.33 9.69
C LEU A 73 0.35 15.11 8.20
N ASP A 74 -0.92 14.99 7.81
CA ASP A 74 -1.37 14.83 6.43
C ASP A 74 -1.03 16.06 5.59
N ALA A 75 -1.27 17.27 6.12
CA ALA A 75 -0.88 18.53 5.48
C ALA A 75 0.65 18.69 5.38
N LYS A 76 1.41 18.22 6.39
CA LYS A 76 2.88 18.18 6.32
C LYS A 76 3.37 17.25 5.21
N LEU A 77 2.75 16.07 5.07
CA LEU A 77 3.07 15.15 4.00
C LEU A 77 2.81 15.77 2.61
N GLU A 78 1.68 16.46 2.42
CA GLU A 78 1.41 17.20 1.16
C GLU A 78 2.49 18.25 0.86
N THR A 79 2.93 18.98 1.88
CA THR A 79 4.03 19.96 1.73
C THR A 79 5.33 19.27 1.31
N LEU A 80 5.65 18.11 1.89
CA LEU A 80 6.83 17.32 1.53
C LEU A 80 6.73 16.75 0.11
N LEU A 81 5.55 16.27 -0.30
CA LEU A 81 5.29 15.81 -1.66
C LEU A 81 5.61 16.88 -2.70
N HIS A 82 5.19 18.13 -2.45
CA HIS A 82 5.46 19.24 -3.33
C HIS A 82 6.94 19.68 -3.32
N THR A 83 7.55 19.80 -2.14
CA THR A 83 8.91 20.33 -1.99
C THR A 83 10.01 19.33 -2.34
N LYS A 84 9.74 18.03 -2.21
CA LYS A 84 10.68 16.92 -2.47
C LYS A 84 10.26 16.06 -3.66
N ARG A 85 9.44 16.61 -4.57
CA ARG A 85 8.80 15.90 -5.68
C ARG A 85 9.74 14.95 -6.43
N VAL A 86 10.90 15.43 -6.88
CA VAL A 86 11.84 14.62 -7.67
C VAL A 86 12.37 13.42 -6.88
N ALA A 87 12.74 13.60 -5.61
CA ALA A 87 13.21 12.51 -4.76
C ALA A 87 12.09 11.50 -4.48
N TRP A 88 10.86 12.00 -4.31
CA TRP A 88 9.67 11.17 -4.14
C TRP A 88 9.39 10.33 -5.38
N GLU A 89 9.35 10.94 -6.57
CA GLU A 89 9.11 10.26 -7.85
C GLU A 89 10.19 9.20 -8.12
N GLN A 90 11.48 9.53 -7.97
CA GLN A 90 12.57 8.56 -8.16
C GLN A 90 12.44 7.34 -7.25
N LYS A 91 12.12 7.56 -5.97
CA LYS A 91 11.92 6.48 -5.01
C LYS A 91 10.61 5.71 -5.29
N GLY A 92 9.56 6.42 -5.69
CA GLY A 92 8.27 5.87 -6.10
C GLY A 92 8.42 4.91 -7.27
N SER A 93 9.08 5.32 -8.36
CA SER A 93 9.38 4.45 -9.50
C SER A 93 10.22 3.24 -9.13
N LYS A 94 11.19 3.41 -8.21
CA LYS A 94 12.02 2.29 -7.73
C LYS A 94 11.19 1.27 -6.95
N GLU A 95 10.34 1.73 -6.02
CA GLU A 95 9.46 0.87 -5.25
C GLU A 95 8.38 0.21 -6.13
N PHE A 96 7.76 0.97 -7.04
CA PHE A 96 6.74 0.46 -7.97
C PHE A 96 7.25 -0.76 -8.73
N ARG A 97 8.45 -0.66 -9.34
CA ARG A 97 9.08 -1.77 -10.07
C ARG A 97 9.34 -2.99 -9.19
N SER A 98 9.86 -2.77 -7.97
CA SER A 98 10.08 -3.85 -7.01
C SER A 98 8.77 -4.55 -6.63
N ARG A 99 7.69 -3.79 -6.41
CA ARG A 99 6.37 -4.33 -6.08
C ARG A 99 5.71 -5.02 -7.25
N LEU A 100 5.87 -4.51 -8.46
CA LEU A 100 5.31 -5.09 -9.68
C LEU A 100 5.88 -6.48 -9.90
N LYS A 101 7.21 -6.63 -9.73
CA LYS A 101 7.87 -7.94 -9.76
C LYS A 101 7.28 -8.89 -8.71
N LEU A 102 7.19 -8.48 -7.45
CA LEU A 102 6.67 -9.32 -6.36
C LEU A 102 5.20 -9.72 -6.58
N TRP A 103 4.39 -8.81 -7.11
CA TRP A 103 3.00 -9.08 -7.45
C TRP A 103 2.89 -10.07 -8.63
N GLY A 104 3.75 -9.92 -9.63
CA GLY A 104 3.84 -10.86 -10.75
C GLY A 104 4.32 -12.25 -10.32
N ASP A 105 5.31 -12.32 -9.43
CA ASP A 105 5.82 -13.57 -8.86
C ASP A 105 4.68 -14.31 -8.13
N TYR A 106 3.91 -13.61 -7.27
CA TYR A 106 2.75 -14.18 -6.58
C TYR A 106 1.67 -14.71 -7.53
N LEU A 107 1.24 -13.90 -8.51
CA LEU A 107 0.22 -14.36 -9.47
C LEU A 107 0.74 -15.49 -10.37
N GLY A 108 2.04 -15.51 -10.67
CA GLY A 108 2.69 -16.61 -11.37
C GLY A 108 2.71 -17.91 -10.56
N GLU A 109 2.97 -17.83 -9.26
CA GLU A 109 2.86 -18.96 -8.32
C GLU A 109 1.42 -19.46 -8.21
N TYR A 110 0.45 -18.55 -8.04
CA TYR A 110 -0.97 -18.89 -7.99
C TYR A 110 -1.43 -19.65 -9.23
N ARG A 111 -0.99 -19.25 -10.44
CA ARG A 111 -1.36 -19.98 -11.67
C ARG A 111 -0.82 -21.41 -11.73
N LYS A 112 0.29 -21.69 -11.04
CA LYS A 112 0.89 -23.03 -10.96
C LYS A 112 0.20 -23.91 -9.91
N ASP A 113 -0.25 -23.29 -8.82
CA ASP A 113 -0.85 -23.99 -7.68
C ASP A 113 -1.96 -23.14 -7.02
N PRO A 114 -3.17 -23.07 -7.63
CA PRO A 114 -4.26 -22.22 -7.13
C PRO A 114 -4.68 -22.59 -5.70
N THR A 115 -4.77 -23.89 -5.42
CA THR A 115 -5.23 -24.45 -4.13
C THR A 115 -4.40 -23.95 -2.95
N ASN A 116 -3.07 -23.94 -3.08
CA ASN A 116 -2.20 -23.58 -1.97
C ASN A 116 -1.90 -22.07 -1.88
N GLN A 117 -2.22 -21.30 -2.94
CA GLN A 117 -1.90 -19.87 -3.00
C GLN A 117 -3.14 -18.98 -2.82
N GLY A 118 -4.35 -19.48 -3.06
CA GLY A 118 -5.59 -18.71 -2.97
C GLY A 118 -5.80 -18.03 -1.61
N ASP A 119 -5.53 -18.75 -0.52
CA ASP A 119 -5.70 -18.25 0.87
C ASP A 119 -4.77 -17.08 1.20
N ARG A 120 -3.63 -16.97 0.50
CA ARG A 120 -2.66 -15.88 0.70
C ARG A 120 -3.13 -14.57 0.09
N TYR A 121 -4.16 -14.58 -0.76
CA TYR A 121 -4.62 -13.40 -1.49
C TYR A 121 -4.93 -12.22 -0.58
N SER A 122 -5.61 -12.46 0.55
CA SER A 122 -5.96 -11.43 1.53
C SER A 122 -4.75 -10.65 2.06
N TYR A 123 -3.59 -11.30 2.14
CA TYR A 123 -2.32 -10.70 2.57
C TYR A 123 -1.56 -10.05 1.40
N GLU A 124 -1.58 -10.68 0.23
CA GLU A 124 -0.79 -10.22 -0.92
C GLU A 124 -1.43 -9.06 -1.68
N VAL A 125 -2.77 -8.93 -1.64
CA VAL A 125 -3.53 -7.87 -2.34
C VAL A 125 -3.13 -6.46 -1.91
N GLY A 126 -2.57 -6.29 -0.71
CA GLY A 126 -1.99 -5.02 -0.27
C GLY A 126 -0.90 -4.50 -1.20
N ARG A 127 -0.13 -5.39 -1.85
CA ARG A 127 0.85 -4.99 -2.88
C ARG A 127 0.19 -4.34 -4.08
N ARG A 128 -0.98 -4.85 -4.50
CA ARG A 128 -1.74 -4.30 -5.62
C ARG A 128 -2.30 -2.92 -5.30
N VAL A 129 -2.79 -2.71 -4.08
CA VAL A 129 -3.20 -1.37 -3.60
C VAL A 129 -2.00 -0.42 -3.61
N MET A 130 -0.86 -0.85 -3.07
CA MET A 130 0.35 -0.02 -3.06
C MET A 130 0.84 0.32 -4.46
N LEU A 131 0.74 -0.60 -5.44
CA LEU A 131 1.03 -0.29 -6.84
C LEU A 131 0.13 0.83 -7.37
N GLN A 132 -1.18 0.76 -7.14
CA GLN A 132 -2.12 1.80 -7.56
C GLN A 132 -1.85 3.15 -6.91
N LEU A 133 -1.47 3.16 -5.63
CA LEU A 133 -1.15 4.40 -4.90
C LEU A 133 0.20 5.00 -5.33
N LEU A 134 1.13 4.17 -5.79
CA LEU A 134 2.45 4.59 -6.29
C LEU A 134 2.41 5.03 -7.75
N GLU A 135 1.43 4.56 -8.53
CA GLU A 135 1.29 4.82 -9.97
C GLU A 135 1.43 6.31 -10.35
N PRO A 136 0.81 7.29 -9.64
CA PRO A 136 0.97 8.71 -9.97
C PRO A 136 2.40 9.24 -9.83
N TYR A 137 3.26 8.53 -9.11
CA TYR A 137 4.65 8.91 -8.83
C TYR A 137 5.66 8.03 -9.58
N ALA A 138 5.19 7.01 -10.29
CA ALA A 138 6.01 6.11 -11.07
C ALA A 138 6.35 6.75 -12.43
N VAL A 139 7.25 7.73 -12.40
CA VAL A 139 7.78 8.39 -13.61
C VAL A 139 8.74 7.47 -14.35
N ASP A 140 8.83 7.64 -15.68
CA ASP A 140 9.72 6.90 -16.58
C ASP A 140 9.58 5.38 -16.52
N LEU A 141 8.34 4.88 -16.36
CA LEU A 141 8.07 3.44 -16.48
C LEU A 141 8.43 2.96 -17.88
N HIS A 142 9.16 1.85 -17.94
CA HIS A 142 9.47 1.20 -19.20
C HIS A 142 8.16 0.63 -19.80
N PRO A 143 7.95 0.66 -21.13
CA PRO A 143 6.72 0.13 -21.74
C PRO A 143 6.38 -1.31 -21.29
N ALA A 144 7.39 -2.17 -21.17
CA ALA A 144 7.21 -3.53 -20.66
C ALA A 144 6.68 -3.60 -19.21
N GLU A 145 7.01 -2.62 -18.36
CA GLU A 145 6.50 -2.55 -16.97
C GLU A 145 5.03 -2.13 -16.95
N ALA A 146 4.64 -1.18 -17.81
CA ALA A 146 3.24 -0.80 -17.98
C ALA A 146 2.41 -1.96 -18.56
N GLU A 147 2.92 -2.65 -19.58
CA GLU A 147 2.28 -3.86 -20.13
C GLU A 147 2.15 -4.96 -19.08
N MET A 148 3.18 -5.20 -18.26
CA MET A 148 3.13 -6.17 -17.18
C MET A 148 2.06 -5.78 -16.14
N TYR A 149 2.00 -4.51 -15.72
CA TYR A 149 0.99 -4.04 -14.77
C TYR A 149 -0.45 -4.33 -15.25
N HIS A 150 -0.76 -3.98 -16.50
CA HIS A 150 -2.08 -4.28 -17.10
C HIS A 150 -2.31 -5.78 -17.32
N GLY A 151 -1.28 -6.52 -17.72
CA GLY A 151 -1.35 -7.97 -17.91
C GLY A 151 -1.67 -8.72 -16.61
N LEU A 152 -1.08 -8.28 -15.49
CA LEU A 152 -1.38 -8.85 -14.16
C LEU A 152 -2.82 -8.56 -13.72
N ASP A 153 -3.37 -7.39 -14.04
CA ASP A 153 -4.78 -7.09 -13.80
C ASP A 153 -5.72 -7.99 -14.62
N GLY A 154 -5.37 -8.25 -15.89
CA GLY A 154 -6.12 -9.18 -16.74
C GLY A 154 -6.11 -10.61 -16.18
N ILE A 155 -4.95 -11.08 -15.69
CA ILE A 155 -4.84 -12.38 -15.02
C ILE A 155 -5.74 -12.40 -13.78
N LEU A 156 -5.61 -11.41 -12.91
CA LEU A 156 -6.35 -11.34 -11.66
C LEU A 156 -7.86 -11.32 -11.90
N ASN A 157 -8.32 -10.51 -12.86
CA ASN A 157 -9.74 -10.39 -13.19
C ASN A 157 -10.36 -11.72 -13.63
N ALA A 158 -9.61 -12.54 -14.40
CA ALA A 158 -10.06 -13.83 -14.87
C ALA A 158 -10.22 -14.89 -13.75
N VAL A 159 -9.54 -14.73 -12.62
CA VAL A 159 -9.50 -15.72 -11.53
C VAL A 159 -10.17 -15.25 -10.25
N LEU A 160 -10.42 -13.95 -10.11
CA LEU A 160 -11.10 -13.37 -8.96
C LEU A 160 -12.56 -13.83 -8.93
N LEU A 161 -12.97 -14.37 -7.80
CA LEU A 161 -14.37 -14.57 -7.46
C LEU A 161 -14.89 -13.32 -6.77
N PRO A 162 -15.83 -12.56 -7.38
CA PRO A 162 -16.40 -11.38 -6.74
C PRO A 162 -17.09 -11.75 -5.42
N GLY A 163 -16.91 -10.89 -4.40
CA GLY A 163 -17.42 -11.13 -3.06
C GLY A 163 -17.59 -9.83 -2.27
N SER A 164 -17.60 -9.95 -0.94
CA SER A 164 -17.56 -8.82 -0.04
C SER A 164 -16.17 -8.17 -0.02
N TYR A 165 -16.11 -6.96 0.53
CA TYR A 165 -14.84 -6.32 0.87
C TYR A 165 -14.03 -7.22 1.83
N ILE A 166 -12.74 -7.40 1.57
CA ILE A 166 -11.89 -8.38 2.29
C ILE A 166 -11.01 -7.78 3.40
N TRP A 167 -11.01 -6.46 3.56
CA TRP A 167 -10.30 -5.74 4.62
C TRP A 167 -11.24 -5.30 5.74
N GLU A 168 -10.73 -4.48 6.67
CA GLU A 168 -11.52 -3.96 7.78
C GLU A 168 -12.66 -3.07 7.27
N LEU A 169 -13.91 -3.41 7.61
CA LEU A 169 -15.11 -2.72 7.09
C LEU A 169 -15.11 -1.21 7.33
N ASP A 170 -14.43 -0.75 8.39
CA ASP A 170 -14.28 0.67 8.72
C ASP A 170 -13.43 1.43 7.68
N THR A 171 -12.73 0.75 6.78
CA THR A 171 -11.95 1.36 5.68
C THR A 171 -12.66 1.32 4.33
N ALA A 172 -13.80 0.62 4.21
CA ALA A 172 -14.42 0.35 2.90
C ALA A 172 -14.78 1.62 2.12
N ASP A 173 -15.19 2.69 2.81
CA ASP A 173 -15.60 3.96 2.19
C ASP A 173 -14.47 4.66 1.41
N GLY A 174 -13.20 4.43 1.79
CA GLY A 174 -12.04 4.97 1.08
C GLY A 174 -11.50 4.09 -0.04
N PHE A 175 -12.05 2.89 -0.23
CA PHE A 175 -11.60 1.93 -1.24
C PHE A 175 -12.78 1.47 -2.12
N PRO A 176 -13.40 2.37 -2.90
CA PRO A 176 -14.60 2.03 -3.67
C PRO A 176 -14.35 0.92 -4.69
N ARG A 177 -15.36 0.06 -4.88
CA ARG A 177 -15.30 -1.15 -5.74
C ARG A 177 -14.88 -0.86 -7.17
N GLU A 178 -15.31 0.27 -7.72
CA GLU A 178 -15.03 0.65 -9.11
C GLU A 178 -13.53 0.88 -9.33
N THR A 179 -12.83 1.34 -8.29
CA THR A 179 -11.40 1.69 -8.34
C THR A 179 -10.52 0.60 -7.75
N PHE A 180 -10.99 -0.09 -6.71
CA PHE A 180 -10.28 -1.12 -5.97
C PHE A 180 -11.01 -2.48 -6.05
N TRP A 181 -11.49 -2.85 -7.24
CA TRP A 181 -12.32 -4.05 -7.47
C TRP A 181 -11.72 -5.34 -6.92
N TYR A 182 -10.39 -5.43 -6.90
CA TYR A 182 -9.63 -6.55 -6.36
C TYR A 182 -9.69 -6.67 -4.83
N LEU A 183 -10.18 -5.66 -4.09
CA LEU A 183 -10.49 -5.78 -2.67
C LEU A 183 -11.88 -6.39 -2.41
N TYR A 184 -12.65 -6.69 -3.46
CA TYR A 184 -14.03 -7.18 -3.36
C TYR A 184 -14.18 -8.57 -3.95
N GLY A 185 -13.36 -9.50 -3.46
CA GLY A 185 -13.37 -10.88 -3.91
C GLY A 185 -12.25 -11.72 -3.31
N THR A 186 -12.27 -13.01 -3.62
CA THR A 186 -11.21 -13.97 -3.26
C THR A 186 -10.75 -14.71 -4.49
N LEU A 187 -9.59 -15.35 -4.43
CA LEU A 187 -9.15 -16.22 -5.53
C LEU A 187 -9.77 -17.61 -5.37
N ARG A 188 -9.92 -18.32 -6.50
CA ARG A 188 -10.34 -19.72 -6.48
C ARG A 188 -9.24 -20.56 -5.84
N SER A 189 -9.57 -21.21 -4.72
CA SER A 189 -8.80 -22.32 -4.17
C SER A 189 -9.07 -23.58 -4.99
#